data_AF-A0A2G8LPJ7-F1
#
_entry.id   AF-A0A2G8LPJ7-F1
#
_cell.length_a   1.000
_cell.length_b   1.000
_cell.length_c   1.000
_cell.angle_alpha   90.00
_cell.angle_beta   90.00
_cell.angle_gamma   90.00
#
_symmetry.space_group_name_H-M   'P 1'
#
loop_
_entity.id
_entity.type
_entity.pdbx_description
1 polymer ?
#
loop_
_entity_poly.entity_id
_entity_poly.type
_entity_poly.pdbx_seq_one_letter_code
_entity_poly.pdbx_strand_id
1 'polypeptide(L)'
;MHRFPDDAGYFSTGLQLSPDDVPSQMDQSEWPAMKKMFVKIFASKTQSQWSEIFDGKDACVTPVLTRDEAPHHPHNQANKSFLANQSGSYEPIPAPRLSRTPGVPATTARPEAGQHTPEIMAELGYKDEEIKELEASGAVETASVNSKL
;
A
#
# COMPACT_ATOMS: atom_id res chain seq x y z
N MET A 1 -17.27 17.85 20.10
CA MET A 1 -16.13 17.35 20.88
C MET A 1 -16.68 16.31 21.86
N HIS A 2 -16.93 15.08 21.40
CA HIS A 2 -17.31 13.99 22.30
C HIS A 2 -16.03 13.56 23.04
N ARG A 3 -15.98 13.79 24.34
CA ARG A 3 -15.08 13.02 25.21
C ARG A 3 -15.56 11.58 25.11
N PHE A 4 -14.70 10.68 24.65
CA PHE A 4 -14.92 9.26 24.83
C PHE A 4 -15.01 9.00 26.34
N PRO A 5 -16.03 8.27 26.80
CA PRO A 5 -16.17 7.98 28.21
C PRO A 5 -14.96 7.16 28.69
N ASP A 6 -14.57 7.35 29.95
CA ASP A 6 -13.32 6.85 30.57
C ASP A 6 -13.20 5.31 30.64
N ASP A 7 -14.11 4.60 29.98
CA ASP A 7 -14.27 3.14 29.86
C ASP A 7 -14.00 2.60 28.44
N ALA A 8 -13.67 3.48 27.47
CA ALA A 8 -13.18 3.07 26.15
C ALA A 8 -11.76 2.50 26.26
N GLY A 9 -11.66 1.17 26.24
CA GLY A 9 -10.47 0.40 26.61
C GLY A 9 -9.15 0.84 25.99
N TYR A 10 -8.21 1.17 26.87
CA TYR A 10 -6.81 1.48 26.55
C TYR A 10 -6.02 0.24 26.10
N PHE A 11 -4.84 0.49 25.52
CA PHE A 11 -3.90 -0.56 25.11
C PHE A 11 -3.63 -1.60 26.22
N SER A 12 -3.38 -1.16 27.46
CA SER A 12 -3.14 -2.03 28.61
C SER A 12 -4.35 -2.91 28.93
N THR A 13 -5.57 -2.36 28.93
CA THR A 13 -6.81 -3.12 29.15
C THR A 13 -7.01 -4.20 28.10
N GLY A 14 -6.70 -3.91 26.83
CA GLY A 14 -6.73 -4.92 25.76
C GLY A 14 -5.76 -6.08 25.99
N LEU A 15 -4.63 -5.81 26.63
CA LEU A 15 -3.63 -6.81 27.02
C LEU A 15 -3.93 -7.48 28.37
N GLN A 16 -5.04 -7.13 29.04
CA GLN A 16 -5.39 -7.58 30.40
C GLN A 16 -4.34 -7.14 31.45
N LEU A 17 -3.81 -5.93 31.27
CA LEU A 17 -2.88 -5.28 32.20
C LEU A 17 -3.56 -4.10 32.88
N SER A 18 -3.26 -3.91 34.16
CA SER A 18 -3.48 -2.64 34.85
C SER A 18 -2.36 -1.65 34.51
N PRO A 19 -2.59 -0.33 34.65
CA PRO A 19 -1.53 0.67 34.49
C PRO A 19 -0.30 0.41 35.38
N ASP A 20 -0.50 -0.18 36.56
CA ASP A 20 0.56 -0.48 37.52
C ASP A 20 1.41 -1.69 37.12
N ASP A 21 0.89 -2.55 36.22
CA ASP A 21 1.64 -3.70 35.68
C ASP A 21 2.68 -3.29 34.63
N VAL A 22 2.53 -2.10 34.03
CA VAL A 22 3.38 -1.62 32.95
C VAL A 22 4.48 -0.71 33.52
N PRO A 23 5.77 -1.03 33.30
CA PRO A 23 6.85 -0.15 33.71
C PRO A 23 6.71 1.27 33.14
N SER A 24 7.27 2.26 33.82
CA SER A 24 7.17 3.67 33.40
C SER A 24 7.65 3.87 31.96
N GLN A 25 6.73 4.24 31.07
CA GLN A 25 7.03 4.37 29.63
C GLN A 25 8.14 5.40 29.34
N MET A 26 8.27 6.41 30.20
CA MET A 26 9.26 7.49 30.07
C MET A 26 10.62 7.13 30.69
N ASP A 27 10.72 6.01 31.40
CA ASP A 27 11.97 5.50 31.93
C ASP A 27 12.59 4.48 30.96
N GLN A 28 13.60 4.93 30.22
CA GLN A 28 14.28 4.09 29.23
C GLN A 28 15.03 2.90 29.86
N SER A 29 15.40 3.01 31.14
CA SER A 29 16.10 1.93 31.84
C SER A 29 15.22 0.69 32.03
N GLU A 30 13.89 0.89 32.07
CA GLU A 30 12.87 -0.16 32.22
C GLU A 30 12.43 -0.79 30.88
N TRP A 31 12.75 -0.16 29.74
CA TRP A 31 12.34 -0.66 28.41
C TRP A 31 12.76 -2.10 28.12
N PRO A 32 13.94 -2.61 28.53
CA PRO A 32 14.29 -4.01 28.34
C PRO A 32 13.32 -4.97 29.05
N ALA A 33 12.85 -4.62 30.25
CA ALA A 33 11.88 -5.43 31.00
C ALA A 33 10.49 -5.34 30.34
N MET A 34 10.06 -4.12 29.97
CA MET A 34 8.79 -3.89 29.29
C MET A 34 8.71 -4.63 27.93
N LYS A 35 9.79 -4.68 27.16
CA LYS A 35 9.86 -5.46 25.91
C LYS A 35 9.66 -6.95 26.17
N LYS A 36 10.32 -7.53 27.18
CA LYS A 36 10.17 -8.95 27.53
C LYS A 36 8.73 -9.28 27.93
N MET A 37 8.10 -8.37 28.67
CA MET A 37 6.69 -8.49 29.06
C MET A 37 5.77 -8.51 27.83
N PHE A 38 5.87 -7.51 26.94
CA PHE A 38 5.04 -7.46 25.74
C PHE A 38 5.27 -8.64 24.78
N VAL A 39 6.52 -9.09 24.62
CA VAL A 39 6.84 -10.28 23.82
C VAL A 39 6.08 -11.51 24.35
N LYS A 40 6.11 -11.74 25.67
CA LYS A 40 5.40 -12.86 26.30
C LYS A 40 3.89 -12.76 26.08
N ILE A 41 3.32 -11.56 26.23
CA ILE A 41 1.89 -11.32 26.06
C ILE A 41 1.49 -11.56 24.60
N PHE A 42 2.12 -10.88 23.64
CA PHE A 42 1.76 -11.01 22.23
C PHE A 42 1.94 -12.44 21.72
N ALA A 43 2.93 -13.20 22.22
CA ALA A 43 3.11 -14.61 21.87
C ALA A 43 1.99 -15.55 22.38
N SER A 44 1.13 -15.09 23.31
CA SER A 44 0.06 -15.92 23.88
C SER A 44 -1.18 -16.08 22.99
N LYS A 45 -1.30 -15.27 21.93
CA LYS A 45 -2.41 -15.34 20.97
C LYS A 45 -1.90 -15.10 19.56
N THR A 46 -2.67 -15.56 18.60
CA THR A 46 -2.41 -15.29 17.18
C THR A 46 -2.69 -13.82 16.85
N GLN A 47 -2.14 -13.34 15.72
CA GLN A 47 -2.44 -12.00 15.21
C GLN A 47 -3.95 -11.78 15.05
N SER A 48 -4.68 -12.76 14.49
CA SER A 48 -6.14 -12.66 14.27
C SER A 48 -6.90 -12.47 15.58
N GLN A 49 -6.54 -13.20 16.64
CA GLN A 49 -7.15 -13.03 17.97
C GLN A 49 -6.84 -11.66 18.57
N TRP A 50 -5.62 -11.13 18.39
CA TRP A 50 -5.30 -9.78 18.83
C TRP A 50 -6.09 -8.73 18.05
N SER A 51 -6.20 -8.87 16.72
CA SER A 51 -7.01 -7.98 15.90
C SER A 51 -8.46 -7.93 16.37
N GLU A 52 -9.07 -9.09 16.68
CA GLU A 52 -10.43 -9.16 17.23
C GLU A 52 -10.54 -8.50 18.61
N ILE A 53 -9.56 -8.72 19.49
CA ILE A 53 -9.54 -8.11 20.84
C ILE A 53 -9.44 -6.59 20.77
N PHE A 54 -8.73 -6.05 19.79
CA PHE A 54 -8.50 -4.60 19.65
C PHE A 54 -9.47 -3.92 18.68
N ASP A 55 -10.30 -4.66 17.95
CA ASP A 55 -11.30 -4.08 17.07
C ASP A 55 -12.31 -3.25 17.88
N GLY A 56 -12.55 -2.01 17.43
CA GLY A 56 -13.42 -1.05 18.10
C GLY A 56 -12.91 -0.48 19.44
N LYS A 57 -11.67 -0.75 19.86
CA LYS A 57 -11.05 -0.16 21.07
C LYS A 57 -10.32 1.14 20.78
N ASP A 58 -10.20 2.00 21.79
CA ASP A 58 -9.40 3.24 21.71
C ASP A 58 -7.90 2.94 21.88
N ALA A 59 -7.38 2.11 20.98
CA ALA A 59 -5.99 1.72 20.93
C ALA A 59 -5.53 1.57 19.47
N CYS A 60 -4.40 2.19 19.11
CA CYS A 60 -3.82 2.13 17.77
C CYS A 60 -3.11 0.78 17.52
N VAL A 61 -3.86 -0.32 17.52
CA VAL A 61 -3.37 -1.66 17.19
C VAL A 61 -3.94 -2.07 15.85
N THR A 62 -3.07 -2.45 14.92
CA THR A 62 -3.43 -2.94 13.59
C THR A 62 -2.61 -4.17 13.25
N PRO A 63 -3.17 -5.17 12.53
CA PRO A 63 -2.38 -6.28 12.02
C PRO A 63 -1.31 -5.80 11.04
N VAL A 64 -0.19 -6.51 11.00
CA VAL A 64 0.81 -6.40 9.94
C VAL A 64 0.43 -7.40 8.86
N LEU A 65 -0.06 -6.88 7.73
CA LEU A 65 -0.54 -7.68 6.61
C LEU A 65 0.55 -7.86 5.56
N THR A 66 0.56 -9.02 4.92
CA THR A 66 1.32 -9.25 3.70
C THR A 66 0.72 -8.48 2.52
N ARG A 67 1.47 -8.42 1.42
CA ARG A 67 1.01 -7.79 0.17
C ARG A 67 -0.27 -8.43 -0.38
N ASP A 68 -0.42 -9.74 -0.21
CA ASP A 68 -1.58 -10.49 -0.71
C ASP A 68 -2.78 -10.42 0.23
N GLU A 69 -2.55 -10.24 1.54
CA GLU A 69 -3.62 -10.04 2.52
C GLU A 69 -4.19 -8.62 2.51
N ALA A 70 -3.34 -7.61 2.25
CA ALA A 70 -3.73 -6.20 2.34
C ALA A 70 -4.99 -5.84 1.51
N PRO A 71 -5.15 -6.28 0.24
CA PRO A 71 -6.36 -6.03 -0.55
C PRO A 71 -7.65 -6.58 0.06
N HIS A 72 -7.54 -7.63 0.88
CA HIS A 72 -8.68 -8.33 1.48
C HIS A 72 -9.08 -7.77 2.85
N HIS A 73 -8.29 -6.87 3.44
CA HIS A 73 -8.63 -6.27 4.73
C HIS A 73 -9.91 -5.41 4.62
N PRO A 74 -10.87 -5.48 5.58
CA PRO A 74 -12.14 -4.77 5.50
C PRO A 74 -12.02 -3.28 5.23
N HIS A 75 -11.04 -2.62 5.86
CA HIS A 75 -10.75 -1.19 5.61
C HIS A 75 -10.38 -0.89 4.16
N ASN A 76 -9.54 -1.74 3.54
CA ASN A 76 -9.08 -1.56 2.17
C ASN A 76 -10.16 -1.88 1.15
N GLN A 77 -11.02 -2.86 1.44
CA GLN A 77 -12.20 -3.17 0.62
C GLN A 77 -13.22 -2.02 0.66
N ALA A 78 -13.54 -1.50 1.86
CA ALA A 78 -14.45 -0.38 2.04
C ALA A 78 -13.97 0.87 1.28
N ASN A 79 -12.65 1.11 1.29
CA ASN A 79 -12.04 2.23 0.60
C ASN A 79 -11.74 1.99 -0.89
N LYS A 80 -11.94 0.76 -1.38
CA LYS A 80 -11.52 0.32 -2.71
C LYS A 80 -10.06 0.69 -2.98
N SER A 81 -9.17 0.44 -2.02
CA SER A 81 -7.76 0.89 -2.08
C SER A 81 -6.93 0.15 -3.14
N PHE A 82 -7.41 -1.00 -3.63
CA PHE A 82 -6.73 -1.86 -4.60
C PHE A 82 -7.68 -2.27 -5.74
N LEU A 83 -7.10 -2.56 -6.90
CA LEU A 83 -7.77 -3.13 -8.06
C LEU A 83 -7.07 -4.43 -8.47
N ALA A 84 -7.84 -5.42 -8.93
CA ALA A 84 -7.28 -6.61 -9.56
C ALA A 84 -6.90 -6.30 -11.01
N ASN A 85 -5.69 -6.65 -11.42
CA ASN A 85 -5.26 -6.56 -12.81
C ASN A 85 -5.62 -7.84 -13.59
N GLN A 86 -5.31 -7.85 -14.89
CA GLN A 86 -5.63 -8.96 -15.79
C GLN A 86 -4.89 -10.27 -15.46
N SER A 87 -3.76 -10.21 -14.73
CA SER A 87 -3.02 -11.39 -14.30
C SER A 87 -3.48 -11.93 -12.94
N GLY A 88 -4.51 -11.31 -12.34
CA GLY A 88 -5.07 -11.72 -11.06
C GLY A 88 -4.32 -11.21 -9.83
N SER A 89 -3.33 -10.33 -9.99
CA SER A 89 -2.66 -9.66 -8.87
C SER A 89 -3.30 -8.30 -8.55
N TYR A 90 -3.06 -7.80 -7.34
CA TYR A 90 -3.62 -6.52 -6.88
C TYR A 90 -2.64 -5.37 -7.03
N GLU A 91 -3.15 -4.26 -7.55
CA GLU A 91 -2.44 -2.99 -7.69
C GLU A 91 -3.13 -1.89 -6.87
N PRO A 92 -2.38 -1.01 -6.19
CA PRO A 92 -2.96 0.08 -5.43
C PRO A 92 -3.59 1.13 -6.35
N ILE A 93 -4.71 1.72 -5.93
CA ILE A 93 -5.30 2.88 -6.62
C ILE A 93 -4.42 4.12 -6.37
N PRO A 94 -4.23 5.00 -7.38
CA PRO A 94 -3.51 6.25 -7.20
C PRO A 94 -4.00 7.09 -6.02
N ALA A 95 -3.06 7.57 -5.22
CA ALA A 95 -3.31 8.46 -4.08
C ALA A 95 -2.73 9.87 -4.34
N PRO A 96 -3.32 10.93 -3.78
CA PRO A 96 -4.54 10.95 -2.96
C PRO A 96 -5.82 10.77 -3.79
N ARG A 97 -6.92 10.37 -3.12
CA ARG A 97 -8.24 10.31 -3.75
C ARG A 97 -8.84 11.71 -3.85
N LEU A 98 -8.71 12.32 -5.03
CA LEU A 98 -9.25 13.65 -5.30
C LEU A 98 -10.73 13.56 -5.71
N SER A 99 -11.59 14.36 -5.08
CA SER A 99 -13.03 14.35 -5.36
C SER A 99 -13.39 14.94 -6.72
N ARG A 100 -12.64 15.96 -7.18
CA ARG A 100 -12.93 16.69 -8.44
C ARG A 100 -12.20 16.11 -9.65
N THR A 101 -11.01 15.55 -9.44
CA THR A 101 -10.15 14.99 -10.50
C THR A 101 -9.55 13.66 -10.02
N PRO A 102 -10.35 12.60 -9.87
CA PRO A 102 -9.86 11.32 -9.39
C PRO A 102 -8.74 10.78 -10.30
N GLY A 103 -7.66 10.28 -9.71
CA GLY A 103 -6.62 9.56 -10.46
C GLY A 103 -7.19 8.25 -10.99
N VAL A 104 -6.94 7.96 -12.27
CA VAL A 104 -7.30 6.69 -12.90
C VAL A 104 -6.02 5.85 -13.02
N PRO A 105 -5.97 4.64 -12.43
CA PRO A 105 -4.82 3.77 -12.61
C PRO A 105 -4.64 3.40 -14.08
N ALA A 106 -3.38 3.29 -14.51
CA ALA A 106 -3.08 2.80 -15.85
C ALA A 106 -3.51 1.32 -15.95
N THR A 107 -4.43 1.03 -16.85
CA THR A 107 -4.88 -0.35 -17.12
C THR A 107 -4.10 -1.02 -18.24
N THR A 108 -3.18 -0.28 -18.88
CA THR A 108 -2.37 -0.74 -20.00
C THR A 108 -1.04 -1.27 -19.50
N ALA A 109 -0.49 -2.25 -20.22
CA ALA A 109 0.86 -2.74 -19.96
C ALA A 109 1.88 -1.59 -20.01
N ARG A 110 3.00 -1.76 -19.30
CA ARG A 110 4.13 -0.85 -19.41
C ARG A 110 4.54 -0.77 -20.89
N PRO A 111 4.71 0.44 -21.46
CA PRO A 111 5.08 0.54 -22.85
C PRO A 111 6.46 -0.02 -23.11
N GLU A 112 6.63 -0.64 -24.28
CA GLU A 112 7.92 -1.09 -24.78
C GLU A 112 8.80 0.12 -25.18
N ALA A 113 10.12 -0.11 -25.25
CA ALA A 113 11.03 0.89 -25.79
C ALA A 113 10.62 1.22 -27.23
N GLY A 114 10.48 2.51 -27.53
CA GLY A 114 10.07 2.98 -28.85
C GLY A 114 8.58 2.84 -29.18
N GLN A 115 7.72 2.32 -28.28
CA GLN A 115 6.32 2.01 -28.57
C GLN A 115 5.53 3.22 -29.08
N HIS A 116 5.70 4.38 -28.44
CA HIS A 116 4.98 5.61 -28.79
C HIS A 116 5.84 6.58 -29.60
N THR A 117 7.04 6.19 -30.04
CA THR A 117 7.95 7.07 -30.77
C THR A 117 7.32 7.64 -32.06
N PRO A 118 6.72 6.84 -32.96
CA PRO A 118 6.14 7.38 -34.18
C PRO A 118 4.97 8.34 -33.91
N GLU A 119 4.12 8.00 -32.95
CA GLU A 119 2.97 8.81 -32.52
C GLU A 119 3.42 10.18 -32.01
N ILE A 120 4.36 10.21 -31.06
CA ILE A 120 4.87 11.45 -30.47
C ILE A 120 5.60 12.32 -31.52
N MET A 121 6.39 11.72 -32.42
CA MET A 121 7.09 12.48 -33.46
C MET A 121 6.12 13.10 -34.48
N ALA A 122 5.06 12.38 -34.84
CA ALA A 122 4.00 12.92 -35.68
C ALA A 122 3.25 14.08 -34.99
N GLU A 123 2.96 13.97 -33.68
CA GLU A 123 2.37 15.06 -32.89
C GLU A 123 3.27 16.31 -32.83
N LEU A 124 4.59 16.11 -32.84
CA LEU A 124 5.58 17.18 -32.90
C LEU A 124 5.78 17.78 -34.31
N GLY A 125 5.15 17.19 -35.33
CA GLY A 125 5.14 17.70 -36.71
C GLY A 125 6.21 17.11 -37.64
N TYR A 126 6.88 16.03 -37.24
CA TYR A 126 7.76 15.28 -38.14
C TYR A 126 6.92 14.54 -39.19
N LYS A 127 7.40 14.51 -40.43
CA LYS A 127 6.81 13.72 -41.49
C LYS A 127 7.26 12.26 -41.40
N ASP A 128 6.45 11.36 -41.91
CA ASP A 128 6.75 9.93 -41.97
C ASP A 128 8.11 9.63 -42.61
N GLU A 129 8.52 10.42 -43.61
CA GLU A 129 9.82 10.28 -44.26
C GLU A 129 10.99 10.64 -43.33
N GLU A 130 10.85 11.70 -42.55
CA GLU A 130 11.88 12.17 -41.59
C GLU A 130 12.02 11.19 -40.42
N ILE A 131 10.89 10.63 -39.96
CA ILE A 131 10.87 9.60 -38.91
C ILE A 131 11.61 8.35 -39.40
N LYS A 132 11.34 7.89 -40.62
CA LYS A 132 12.03 6.73 -41.22
C LYS A 132 13.52 6.97 -41.43
N GLU A 133 13.93 8.18 -41.78
CA GLU A 133 15.36 8.53 -41.91
C GLU A 133 16.08 8.50 -40.55
N LEU A 134 15.43 9.03 -39.50
CA LEU A 134 15.96 9.01 -38.14
C LEU A 134 16.02 7.60 -37.55
N GLU A 135 15.04 6.75 -37.88
CA GLU A 135 15.06 5.33 -37.54
C GLU A 135 16.20 4.60 -38.27
N ALA A 136 16.35 4.81 -39.58
CA ALA A 136 17.39 4.19 -40.40
C ALA A 136 18.82 4.61 -39.99
N SER A 137 19.00 5.84 -39.49
CA SER A 137 20.27 6.32 -38.96
C SER A 137 20.58 5.81 -37.54
N GLY A 138 19.62 5.13 -36.88
CA GLY A 138 19.74 4.68 -35.49
C GLY A 138 19.66 5.81 -34.46
N ALA A 139 19.26 7.02 -34.88
CA ALA A 139 19.06 8.15 -33.99
C ALA A 139 17.78 8.01 -33.14
N VAL A 140 16.83 7.20 -33.62
CA VAL A 140 15.52 6.99 -33.02
C VAL A 140 15.17 5.49 -33.02
N GLU A 141 14.60 5.00 -31.91
CA GLU A 141 14.09 3.63 -31.77
C GLU A 141 12.56 3.62 -31.84
N THR A 142 11.99 2.77 -32.69
CA THR A 142 10.56 2.47 -32.71
C THR A 142 10.36 1.01 -32.28
N ALA A 143 9.23 0.72 -31.60
CA ALA A 143 8.91 -0.66 -31.25
C ALA A 143 8.67 -1.46 -32.53
N SER A 144 9.68 -2.21 -32.94
CA SER A 144 9.58 -3.10 -34.09
C SER A 144 8.71 -4.29 -33.73
N VAL A 145 7.73 -4.62 -34.59
CA VAL A 145 6.95 -5.87 -34.55
C VAL A 145 7.85 -7.04 -34.97
N ASN A 146 8.90 -7.33 -34.21
CA ASN A 146 9.81 -8.44 -34.49
C ASN A 146 10.20 -9.12 -33.17
N SER A 147 9.22 -9.67 -32.46
CA SER A 147 9.52 -10.71 -31.48
C SER A 147 9.72 -12.03 -32.23
N LYS A 148 10.98 -12.34 -32.57
CA LYS A 148 11.42 -13.73 -32.70
C LYS A 148 11.89 -14.19 -31.33
N LEU A 149 11.01 -14.88 -30.61
CA LEU A 149 11.37 -15.88 -29.61
C LEU A 149 10.67 -17.18 -29.97
#